data_AF-A0A6N2XHE9-F1
#
_entry.id   AF-A0A6N2XHE9-F1
#
_cell.length_a   1.000
_cell.length_b   1.000
_cell.length_c   1.000
_cell.angle_alpha   90.00
_cell.angle_beta   90.00
_cell.angle_gamma   90.00
#
_symmetry.space_group_name_H-M   'P 1'
#
loop_
_entity.id
_entity.type
_entity.pdbx_description
1 polymer ?
#
loop_
_entity_poly.entity_id
_entity_poly.type
_entity_poly.pdbx_seq_one_letter_code
_entity_poly.pdbx_strand_id
1 'polypeptide(L)' 'MVLAYNKDKGMAVYDTEADFRQDGTAELMIPDEWQDDELIAYLSFRSADGSSVANSVRMVTEEYKALPSLSKKYKE' A
#
# COMPACT_ATOMS: atom_id res chain seq x y z
N MET A 1 -4.96 -6.99 2.55
CA MET A 1 -4.77 -6.28 3.83
C MET A 1 -3.63 -5.29 3.66
N VAL A 2 -3.85 -4.04 4.03
CA VAL A 2 -2.84 -2.97 3.96
C VAL A 2 -2.72 -2.30 5.32
N LEU A 3 -1.50 -1.90 5.69
CA LEU A 3 -1.20 -1.24 6.96
C LEU A 3 -0.21 -0.12 6.71
N ALA A 4 -0.43 1.04 7.35
CA ALA A 4 0.53 2.11 7.47
C ALA A 4 0.92 2.26 8.94
N TYR A 5 2.19 2.01 9.25
CA TYR A 5 2.79 2.22 10.56
C TYR A 5 3.46 3.60 10.59
N ASN A 6 3.01 4.45 11.50
CA ASN A 6 3.62 5.73 11.81
C ASN A 6 4.70 5.53 12.87
N LYS A 7 5.95 5.75 12.47
CA LYS A 7 7.11 5.51 13.32
C LYS A 7 7.28 6.59 14.39
N ASP A 8 6.90 7.83 14.08
CA ASP A 8 7.06 8.98 14.96
C ASP A 8 6.06 8.94 16.13
N LYS A 9 4.85 8.45 15.85
CA LYS A 9 3.78 8.32 16.85
C LYS A 9 3.65 6.91 17.44
N GLY A 10 4.27 5.90 16.84
CA GLY A 10 4.15 4.50 17.28
C GLY A 10 2.74 3.93 17.08
N MET A 11 2.01 4.40 16.06
CA MET A 11 0.62 4.02 15.79
C MET A 11 0.49 3.37 14.41
N ALA A 12 -0.55 2.58 14.20
CA ALA A 12 -0.85 1.99 12.90
C ALA A 12 -2.32 2.18 12.53
N VAL A 13 -2.56 2.48 11.26
CA VAL A 13 -3.88 2.32 10.62
C VAL A 13 -3.79 1.16 9.65
N TYR A 14 -4.84 0.35 9.56
CA TYR A 14 -4.86 -0.82 8.71
C TYR A 14 -6.28 -1.12 8.25
N ASP A 15 -6.35 -1.76 7.08
CA ASP A 15 -7.58 -2.30 6.54
C ASP A 15 -7.36 -3.77 6.16
N THR A 16 -8.17 -4.65 6.77
CA THR A 16 -8.11 -6.09 6.55
C THR A 16 -8.85 -6.53 5.28
N GLU A 17 -9.73 -5.69 4.75
CA GLU A 17 -10.61 -5.96 3.60
C GLU A 17 -10.42 -4.95 2.45
N ALA A 18 -9.29 -4.24 2.46
CA ALA A 18 -8.98 -3.13 1.56
C ALA A 18 -9.31 -3.36 0.08
N ASP A 19 -8.79 -4.44 -0.51
CA ASP A 19 -9.12 -4.83 -1.90
C ASP A 19 -8.67 -6.27 -2.24
N PHE A 20 -9.06 -6.77 -3.42
CA PHE A 20 -8.60 -8.05 -3.92
C PHE A 20 -7.26 -7.94 -4.66
N ARG A 21 -6.56 -9.07 -4.77
CA ARG A 21 -5.28 -9.14 -5.49
C ARG A 21 -5.41 -8.74 -6.97
N GLN A 22 -6.57 -8.99 -7.58
CA GLN A 22 -6.80 -8.74 -9.01
C GLN A 22 -6.91 -7.26 -9.35
N ASP A 23 -7.30 -6.43 -8.38
CA ASP A 23 -7.46 -4.99 -8.56
C ASP A 23 -6.11 -4.28 -8.64
N GLY A 24 -5.04 -4.93 -8.16
CA GLY A 24 -3.65 -4.50 -8.33
C GLY A 24 -3.24 -3.30 -7.46
N THR A 25 -4.21 -2.58 -6.91
CA THR A 25 -4.03 -1.46 -5.99
C THR A 25 -4.93 -1.61 -4.77
N ALA A 26 -4.57 -0.98 -3.66
CA ALA A 26 -5.41 -0.87 -2.49
C ALA A 26 -5.20 0.52 -1.88
N GLU A 27 -6.28 1.16 -1.46
CA GLU A 27 -6.25 2.47 -0.83
C GLU A 27 -6.36 2.34 0.69
N LEU A 28 -5.72 3.27 1.41
CA LEU A 28 -5.79 3.34 2.86
C LEU A 28 -5.88 4.81 3.26
N MET A 29 -6.95 5.19 3.95
CA MET A 29 -7.08 6.54 4.48
C MET A 29 -6.10 6.74 5.64
N ILE A 30 -5.27 7.77 5.50
CA ILE A 30 -4.30 8.17 6.52
C ILE A 30 -4.84 9.40 7.24
N PRO A 31 -4.74 9.49 8.59
CA PRO A 31 -5.11 10.69 9.31
C PRO A 31 -4.32 11.91 8.82
N ASP A 32 -5.00 13.05 8.64
CA ASP A 32 -4.37 14.31 8.18
C ASP A 32 -3.20 14.75 9.10
N GLU A 33 -3.30 14.40 10.39
CA GLU A 33 -2.29 14.68 11.42
C GLU A 33 -0.95 13.96 11.19
N TRP A 34 -0.89 13.03 10.22
CA TRP A 34 0.29 12.22 9.90
C TRP A 34 1.00 12.68 8.61
N GLN A 35 0.58 13.81 8.04
CA GLN A 35 1.08 14.31 6.75
C GLN A 35 2.61 14.48 6.68
N ASP A 36 3.24 14.86 7.80
CA ASP A 36 4.69 15.13 7.88
C ASP A 36 5.47 13.99 8.57
N ASP A 37 4.79 12.89 8.95
CA ASP A 37 5.40 11.81 9.71
C ASP A 37 6.04 10.73 8.81
N GLU A 38 7.03 10.02 9.33
CA GLU A 38 7.63 8.86 8.67
C GLU A 38 6.69 7.64 8.74
N LEU A 39 6.08 7.30 7.59
CA LEU A 39 5.20 6.15 7.44
C LEU A 39 5.91 4.96 6.79
N ILE A 40 5.62 3.76 7.32
CA ILE A 40 6.04 2.49 6.73
C ILE A 40 4.81 1.71 6.32
N ALA A 41 4.65 1.48 5.02
CA ALA A 41 3.56 0.67 4.49
C ALA A 41 3.91 -0.82 4.46
N TYR A 42 2.93 -1.66 4.79
CA TYR A 42 3.00 -3.11 4.74
C TYR A 42 1.79 -3.69 4.00
N LEU A 43 2.01 -4.77 3.27
CA LEU A 43 0.97 -5.52 2.56
C LEU A 43 0.96 -6.97 3.03
N SER A 44 -0.23 -7.53 3.26
CA SER A 44 -0.43 -8.96 3.44
C SER A 44 -1.72 -9.43 2.76
N PHE A 45 -1.83 -10.74 2.58
CA PHE A 45 -2.99 -11.39 1.98
C PHE A 45 -3.62 -12.35 2.97
N ARG A 46 -4.95 -12.41 2.94
CA ARG A 46 -5.76 -13.37 3.68
C ARG A 46 -6.46 -14.29 2.68
N SER A 47 -6.62 -15.56 3.01
CA SER A 47 -7.41 -16.48 2.19
C SER A 47 -8.88 -16.05 2.14
N ALA A 48 -9.60 -16.43 1.09
CA ALA A 48 -11.00 -16.01 0.90
C ALA A 48 -11.94 -16.50 2.01
N ASP A 49 -11.67 -17.68 2.56
CA ASP A 49 -12.37 -18.25 3.73
C ASP A 49 -11.89 -17.65 5.07
N GLY A 50 -10.85 -16.82 5.02
CA GLY A 50 -10.27 -16.16 6.16
C GLY A 50 -9.44 -17.03 7.10
N SER A 51 -9.19 -18.29 6.76
CA SER A 51 -8.52 -19.28 7.60
C SER A 51 -7.00 -19.09 7.71
N SER A 52 -6.39 -18.41 6.73
CA SER A 52 -4.93 -18.24 6.65
C SER A 52 -4.56 -16.80 6.30
N VAL A 53 -3.46 -16.32 6.88
CA VAL A 53 -2.87 -15.01 6.60
C VAL A 53 -1.41 -15.20 6.21
N ALA A 54 -1.00 -14.60 5.11
CA ALA A 54 0.39 -14.58 4.68
C ALA A 54 1.22 -13.58 5.51
N ASN A 55 2.52 -13.83 5.62
CA ASN A 55 3.45 -12.85 6.20
C ASN A 55 3.36 -11.52 5.46
N SER A 56 3.48 -10.42 6.21
CA SER A 56 3.51 -9.08 5.64
C SER A 56 4.83 -8.80 4.93
N VAL A 57 4.77 -8.08 3.81
CA VAL A 57 5.92 -7.49 3.14
C VAL A 57 5.92 -5.98 3.35
N ARG A 58 7.09 -5.39 3.63
CA ARG A 58 7.25 -3.94 3.65
C ARG A 58 7.19 -3.43 2.21
N MET A 59 6.31 -2.48 1.95
CA MET A 59 6.28 -1.79 0.67
C MET A 59 7.45 -0.81 0.61
N VAL A 60 8.19 -0.84 -0.47
CA VAL A 60 9.19 0.18 -0.80
C VAL A 60 8.56 1.12 -1.80
N THR A 61 8.56 2.40 -1.49
CA THR A 61 8.25 3.42 -2.48
C THR A 61 9.43 3.46 -3.46
N GLU A 62 9.28 2.88 -4.64
CA GLU A 62 10.11 3.33 -5.73
C GLU A 62 9.67 4.76 -6.05
N GLU A 63 10.60 5.73 -5.94
CA GLU A 63 10.39 6.99 -6.64
C GLU A 63 10.08 6.61 -8.09
N TYR A 64 8.85 6.87 -8.52
CA TYR A 64 8.48 6.76 -9.92
C TYR A 64 9.25 7.86 -10.66
N LYS A 65 10.53 7.62 -10.94
CA LYS A 65 11.30 8.44 -11.87
C LYS A 65 10.61 8.23 -13.20
N ALA A 66 9.82 9.22 -13.62
CA ALA A 66 9.18 9.25 -14.91
C ALA A 66 10.23 8.87 -15.97
N LEU A 67 10.16 7.64 -16.48
CA LEU A 67 10.94 7.26 -17.65
C LEU A 67 10.44 8.15 -18.79
N PRO A 68 11.29 9.00 -19.41
CA PRO A 68 10.84 9.99 -20.40
C PRO A 68 10.28 9.43 -21.72
N SER A 69 9.80 8.18 -21.83
CA SER A 69 9.58 7.56 -23.16
C SER A 69 8.45 6.56 -23.33
N LEU A 70 7.42 6.54 -22.47
CA LEU A 70 6.20 5.73 -22.73
C LEU A 70 4.98 6.52 -23.23
N SER A 71 5.06 7.86 -23.32
CA SER A 71 3.97 8.70 -23.85
C SER A 71 3.73 8.59 -25.37
N LYS A 72 4.48 7.75 -26.10
CA LYS A 72 4.34 7.59 -27.56
C LYS A 72 3.83 6.22 -28.04
N LYS A 73 3.55 5.26 -27.15
CA LYS A 73 3.18 3.90 -27.61
C LYS A 73 1.69 3.53 -27.58
N TYR A 74 0.81 4.45 -27.18
CA TYR A 74 -0.64 4.24 -27.19
C TYR A 74 -1.42 5.40 -27.86
N LYS A 75 -0.80 6.06 -28.85
CA LYS A 75 -1.51 6.89 -29.83
C LYS A 75 -1.15 6.41 -31.23
N GLU A 76 -1.77 5.31 -31.64
CA GLU A 76 -2.37 5.06 -32.96
C GLU A 76 -3.00 3.67 -32.97
#